data_AF-A0A1Y2IJ03-F1
#
_entry.id   AF-A0A1Y2IJ03-F1
#
_cell.length_a   1.000
_cell.length_b   1.000
_cell.length_c   1.000
_cell.angle_alpha   90.00
_cell.angle_beta   90.00
_cell.angle_gamma   90.00
#
_symmetry.space_group_name_H-M   'P 1'
#
loop_
_entity.id
_entity.type
_entity.pdbx_description
1 polymer ?
#
loop_
_entity_poly.entity_id
_entity_poly.type
_entity_poly.pdbx_seq_one_letter_code
_entity_poly.pdbx_strand_id
1 'polypeptide(L)'
;MPLPNLFRHRIPLSPLQVWVGMDIMLQNGYVGPASGGISTFSHKPSRWTDDQLWVLPHTSPLGTNLQAIDDYGTHWLIAPAREMTLKEYEGHLADLASRAVRYSELGEIATSPKDFQAIGDTPVFKDVSTHPVKMVRCVYEALATVAQQHIKIQGWDQNDYEYVAVLAQLLDDDKLQLSTLVWNPADTGGGWSRERAFAARAVAEYIAQELARAKASGDDDQEADVLNFVEYLRVIFRFSVQENPYRPSSESGTA
;
A
#
# COMPACT_ATOMS: atom_id res chain seq x y z
N MET A 1 6.02 9.03 -18.62
CA MET A 1 6.59 10.03 -17.70
C MET A 1 8.07 9.71 -17.52
N PRO A 2 9.00 10.68 -17.43
CA PRO A 2 10.37 10.37 -17.00
C PRO A 2 10.36 9.75 -15.60
N LEU A 3 11.29 8.84 -15.32
CA LEU A 3 11.47 8.25 -13.99
C LEU A 3 11.76 9.36 -12.96
N PRO A 4 10.97 9.50 -11.88
CA PRO A 4 11.31 10.41 -10.79
C PRO A 4 12.38 9.80 -9.87
N ASN A 5 12.88 10.60 -8.93
CA ASN A 5 13.58 10.02 -7.79
C ASN A 5 12.61 9.15 -7.00
N LEU A 6 13.04 7.97 -6.58
CA LEU A 6 12.21 7.01 -5.89
C LEU A 6 12.56 6.99 -4.40
N PHE A 7 11.58 7.34 -3.57
CA PHE A 7 11.67 7.43 -2.13
C PHE A 7 11.09 6.17 -1.49
N ARG A 8 11.75 5.67 -0.46
CA ARG A 8 11.25 4.53 0.33
C ARG A 8 11.68 4.64 1.79
N HIS A 9 10.75 4.38 2.70
CA HIS A 9 11.03 4.28 4.14
C HIS A 9 11.63 2.91 4.47
N ARG A 10 12.74 2.90 5.21
CA ARG A 10 13.41 1.66 5.64
C ARG A 10 14.36 1.83 6.82
N ILE A 11 14.35 0.86 7.74
CA ILE A 11 15.34 0.69 8.82
C ILE A 11 15.86 -0.77 8.78
N PRO A 12 17.16 -1.09 8.91
CA PRO A 12 18.37 -0.36 8.50
C PRO A 12 19.22 -1.11 7.43
N LEU A 13 18.84 -2.31 6.98
CA LEU A 13 19.76 -3.25 6.30
C LEU A 13 19.80 -3.16 4.77
N SER A 14 18.71 -2.74 4.10
CA SER A 14 18.68 -2.49 2.66
C SER A 14 17.35 -1.81 2.29
N PRO A 15 17.34 -0.71 1.50
CA PRO A 15 16.10 -0.07 1.09
C PRO A 15 15.19 -1.00 0.26
N LEU A 16 15.76 -1.92 -0.51
CA LEU A 16 15.02 -2.69 -1.53
C LEU A 16 14.95 -4.20 -1.23
N GLN A 17 14.59 -4.59 -0.01
CA GLN A 17 14.15 -5.97 0.25
C GLN A 17 12.69 -6.13 -0.18
N VAL A 18 12.38 -7.27 -0.77
CA VAL A 18 11.03 -7.66 -1.23
C VAL A 18 10.42 -8.71 -0.31
N TRP A 19 9.10 -8.67 -0.12
CA TRP A 19 8.34 -9.66 0.65
C TRP A 19 7.36 -10.46 -0.22
N VAL A 20 7.52 -11.79 -0.25
CA VAL A 20 6.57 -12.68 -0.95
C VAL A 20 5.22 -12.69 -0.24
N GLY A 21 4.14 -12.60 -1.01
CA GLY A 21 2.76 -12.53 -0.49
C GLY A 21 2.30 -11.12 -0.12
N MET A 22 3.20 -10.12 -0.17
CA MET A 22 2.85 -8.71 -0.01
C MET A 22 3.31 -7.86 -1.19
N ASP A 23 4.62 -7.84 -1.43
CA ASP A 23 5.20 -7.04 -2.51
C ASP A 23 5.05 -7.74 -3.86
N ILE A 24 5.27 -9.06 -3.85
CA ILE A 24 5.25 -9.91 -5.03
C ILE A 24 4.51 -11.21 -4.79
N MET A 25 4.00 -11.78 -5.87
CA MET A 25 3.44 -13.12 -5.91
C MET A 25 4.30 -14.04 -6.76
N LEU A 26 4.55 -15.25 -6.25
CA LEU A 26 5.23 -16.30 -6.99
C LEU A 26 4.23 -17.05 -7.86
N GLN A 27 4.58 -17.24 -9.12
CA GLN A 27 3.86 -18.09 -10.07
C GLN A 27 4.79 -19.23 -10.47
N ASN A 28 4.45 -20.46 -10.05
CA ASN A 28 5.27 -21.65 -10.31
C ASN A 28 6.74 -21.52 -9.85
N GLY A 29 6.99 -20.74 -8.78
CA GLY A 29 8.34 -20.48 -8.27
C GLY A 29 9.09 -19.31 -8.91
N TYR A 30 8.46 -18.61 -9.85
CA TYR A 30 9.02 -17.46 -10.56
C TYR A 30 8.32 -16.15 -10.19
N VAL A 31 9.02 -15.05 -10.40
CA VAL A 31 8.47 -13.69 -10.42
C VAL A 31 8.53 -13.15 -11.84
N GLY A 32 7.52 -12.41 -12.27
CA GLY A 32 7.48 -11.77 -13.58
C GLY A 32 6.93 -10.34 -13.50
N PRO A 33 6.76 -9.67 -14.65
CA PRO A 33 6.27 -8.29 -14.70
C PRO A 33 4.92 -8.06 -14.01
N ALA A 34 4.06 -9.07 -14.01
CA ALA A 34 2.74 -9.01 -13.37
C ALA A 34 2.74 -9.50 -11.91
N SER A 35 3.90 -9.87 -11.35
CA SER A 35 3.98 -10.40 -9.99
C SER A 35 3.83 -9.33 -8.91
N GLY A 36 3.89 -8.04 -9.25
CA GLY A 36 4.02 -6.94 -8.30
C GLY A 36 5.45 -6.39 -8.26
N GLY A 37 5.81 -5.72 -7.17
CA GLY A 37 7.11 -5.09 -7.00
C GLY A 37 7.26 -4.37 -5.68
N ILE A 38 8.42 -3.74 -5.48
CA ILE A 38 8.69 -2.94 -4.28
C ILE A 38 8.03 -1.58 -4.43
N SER A 39 7.19 -1.22 -3.46
CA SER A 39 6.59 0.13 -3.35
C SER A 39 7.64 1.21 -3.14
N THR A 40 7.57 2.25 -3.94
CA THR A 40 8.37 3.46 -3.85
C THR A 40 7.49 4.65 -4.19
N PHE A 41 7.96 5.86 -3.90
CA PHE A 41 7.18 7.08 -4.09
C PHE A 41 7.98 8.13 -4.85
N SER A 42 7.33 8.98 -5.62
CA SER A 42 7.97 10.09 -6.34
C SER A 42 8.27 11.31 -5.46
N HIS A 43 7.88 11.24 -4.19
CA HIS A 43 8.05 12.30 -3.21
C HIS A 43 8.39 11.70 -1.85
N LYS A 44 8.88 12.55 -0.95
CA LYS A 44 9.01 12.24 0.48
C LYS A 44 7.68 12.57 1.18
N PRO A 45 6.95 11.58 1.73
CA PRO A 45 5.86 11.85 2.66
C PRO A 45 6.33 12.67 3.86
N SER A 46 5.56 13.68 4.25
CA SER A 46 5.91 14.63 5.32
C SER A 46 6.16 13.96 6.68
N ARG A 47 5.51 12.82 6.93
CA ARG A 47 5.64 12.01 8.14
C ARG A 47 6.93 11.19 8.23
N TRP A 48 7.65 11.01 7.14
CA TRP A 48 8.88 10.21 7.14
C TRP A 48 10.08 11.03 7.62
N THR A 49 10.84 10.46 8.54
CA THR A 49 12.07 11.08 9.04
C THR A 49 13.23 10.86 8.07
N ASP A 50 14.14 11.84 8.00
CA ASP A 50 15.24 11.84 7.03
C ASP A 50 16.22 10.68 7.23
N ASP A 51 16.41 10.23 8.47
CA ASP A 51 17.35 9.18 8.88
C ASP A 51 16.89 7.76 8.51
N GLN A 52 15.60 7.60 8.19
CA GLN A 52 14.95 6.34 7.83
C GLN A 52 14.51 6.32 6.36
N LEU A 53 14.84 7.36 5.61
CA LEU A 53 14.44 7.54 4.23
C LEU A 53 15.60 7.27 3.29
N TRP A 54 15.33 6.47 2.27
CA TRP A 54 16.26 6.22 1.17
C TRP A 54 15.73 6.82 -0.11
N VAL A 55 16.65 7.29 -0.93
CA VAL A 55 16.37 7.80 -2.27
C VAL A 55 17.18 7.01 -3.28
N LEU A 56 16.50 6.49 -4.29
CA LEU A 56 17.12 6.04 -5.52
C LEU A 56 17.02 7.20 -6.54
N PRO A 57 18.15 7.84 -6.90
CA PRO A 57 18.13 8.92 -7.87
C PRO A 57 17.59 8.45 -9.23
N HIS A 58 16.84 9.31 -9.93
CA HIS A 58 16.27 9.01 -11.25
C HIS A 58 17.32 8.66 -12.32
N THR A 59 18.56 9.10 -12.12
CA THR A 59 19.71 8.78 -12.97
C THR A 59 20.27 7.38 -12.73
N SER A 60 19.84 6.69 -11.67
CA SER A 60 20.32 5.35 -11.35
C SER A 60 19.80 4.33 -12.36
N PRO A 61 20.68 3.59 -13.04
CA PRO A 61 20.23 2.57 -13.98
C PRO A 61 19.56 1.40 -13.23
N LEU A 62 18.33 1.06 -13.64
CA LEU A 62 17.62 -0.14 -13.19
C LEU A 62 18.23 -1.43 -13.75
N GLY A 63 18.98 -1.34 -14.86
CA GLY A 63 19.44 -2.50 -15.63
C GLY A 63 18.35 -3.02 -16.57
N THR A 64 18.58 -4.18 -17.19
CA THR A 64 17.63 -4.80 -18.15
C THR A 64 16.65 -5.79 -17.51
N ASN A 65 16.80 -6.05 -16.21
CA ASN A 65 16.03 -7.04 -15.45
C ASN A 65 14.97 -6.41 -14.54
N LEU A 66 15.07 -5.11 -14.26
CA LEU A 66 14.14 -4.37 -13.44
C LEU A 66 13.48 -3.27 -14.27
N GLN A 67 12.26 -2.91 -13.90
CA GLN A 67 11.56 -1.76 -14.46
C GLN A 67 10.90 -0.98 -13.33
N ALA A 68 10.78 0.33 -13.52
CA ALA A 68 9.96 1.20 -12.68
C ALA A 68 8.61 1.41 -13.35
N ILE A 69 7.53 1.10 -12.63
CA ILE A 69 6.15 1.21 -13.10
C ILE A 69 5.49 2.35 -12.34
N ASP A 70 4.90 3.29 -13.09
CA ASP A 70 4.04 4.34 -12.54
C ASP A 70 2.73 3.69 -12.08
N ASP A 71 2.58 3.53 -10.76
CA ASP A 71 1.45 2.90 -10.10
C ASP A 71 0.67 3.99 -9.36
N TYR A 72 -0.04 4.82 -10.13
CA TYR A 72 -0.89 5.94 -9.69
C TYR A 72 -0.21 7.30 -9.45
N GLY A 73 0.81 7.63 -10.24
CA GLY A 73 1.42 8.96 -10.36
C GLY A 73 2.44 9.26 -9.25
N THR A 74 2.02 9.12 -7.99
CA THR A 74 2.88 9.35 -6.82
C THR A 74 3.46 8.08 -6.22
N HIS A 75 2.81 6.94 -6.44
CA HIS A 75 3.32 5.62 -6.08
C HIS A 75 3.91 4.92 -7.31
N TRP A 76 5.01 4.21 -7.10
CA TRP A 76 5.82 3.60 -8.13
C TRP A 76 6.27 2.21 -7.68
N LEU A 77 6.28 1.24 -8.60
CA LEU A 77 6.76 -0.11 -8.32
C LEU A 77 8.11 -0.34 -9.00
N ILE A 78 9.10 -0.84 -8.25
CA ILE A 78 10.27 -1.49 -8.85
C ILE A 78 9.94 -2.96 -9.03
N ALA A 79 9.65 -3.38 -10.26
CA ALA A 79 9.15 -4.71 -10.61
C ALA A 79 10.15 -5.47 -11.51
N PRO A 80 10.03 -6.80 -11.62
CA PRO A 80 10.76 -7.56 -12.65
C PRO A 80 10.38 -7.08 -14.06
N ALA A 81 11.35 -6.93 -14.95
CA ALA A 81 11.11 -6.62 -16.37
C ALA A 81 10.81 -7.87 -17.21
N ARG A 82 11.14 -9.05 -16.67
CA ARG A 82 10.91 -10.36 -17.29
C ARG A 82 10.77 -11.43 -16.20
N GLU A 83 10.36 -12.62 -16.60
CA GLU A 83 10.31 -13.77 -15.70
C GLU A 83 11.73 -14.14 -15.21
N MET A 84 11.86 -14.37 -13.90
CA MET A 84 13.09 -14.78 -13.23
C MET A 84 12.78 -15.47 -11.90
N THR A 85 13.77 -16.14 -11.32
CA THR A 85 13.63 -16.71 -9.97
C THR A 85 13.61 -15.61 -8.91
N LEU A 86 13.03 -15.90 -7.74
CA LEU A 86 13.04 -14.97 -6.60
C LEU A 86 14.47 -14.52 -6.24
N LYS A 87 15.43 -15.46 -6.24
CA LYS A 87 16.83 -15.19 -5.91
C LYS A 87 17.49 -14.24 -6.91
N GLU A 88 17.20 -14.38 -8.20
CA GLU A 88 17.70 -13.46 -9.22
C GLU A 88 17.13 -12.06 -9.02
N TYR A 89 15.83 -11.97 -8.73
CA TYR A 89 15.19 -10.69 -8.44
C TYR A 89 15.78 -10.01 -7.20
N GLU A 90 15.94 -10.75 -6.10
CA GLU A 90 16.62 -10.26 -4.89
C GLU A 90 18.06 -9.80 -5.18
N GLY A 91 18.78 -10.53 -6.03
CA GLY A 91 20.13 -10.14 -6.46
C GLY A 91 20.16 -8.82 -7.23
N HIS A 92 19.21 -8.61 -8.16
CA HIS A 92 19.08 -7.36 -8.89
C HIS A 92 18.66 -6.19 -8.00
N LEU A 93 17.77 -6.43 -7.04
CA LEU A 93 17.37 -5.43 -6.06
C LEU A 93 18.51 -5.04 -5.12
N ALA A 94 19.36 -6.00 -4.72
CA ALA A 94 20.54 -5.73 -3.91
C ALA A 94 21.58 -4.87 -4.66
N ASP A 95 21.81 -5.17 -5.94
CA ASP A 95 22.66 -4.33 -6.81
C ASP A 95 22.08 -2.91 -6.93
N LEU A 96 20.77 -2.77 -7.14
CA LEU A 96 20.11 -1.47 -7.20
C LEU A 96 20.16 -0.72 -5.86
N ALA A 97 20.00 -1.43 -4.74
CA ALA A 97 20.06 -0.86 -3.40
C ALA A 97 21.43 -0.25 -3.09
N SER A 98 22.52 -0.78 -3.67
CA SER A 98 23.86 -0.22 -3.51
C SER A 98 24.03 1.20 -4.09
N ARG A 99 23.09 1.62 -4.95
CA ARG A 99 23.03 2.96 -5.58
C ARG A 99 22.08 3.91 -4.87
N ALA A 100 21.30 3.43 -3.91
CA ALA A 100 20.42 4.26 -3.10
C ALA A 100 21.23 5.00 -2.03
N VAL A 101 20.81 6.22 -1.73
CA VAL A 101 21.47 7.11 -0.76
C VAL A 101 20.49 7.43 0.35
N ARG A 102 20.97 7.56 1.59
CA ARG A 102 20.10 8.04 2.68
C ARG A 102 19.74 9.50 2.45
N TYR A 103 18.49 9.86 2.71
CA TYR A 103 18.02 11.22 2.50
C TYR A 103 18.78 12.23 3.38
N SER A 104 19.13 11.84 4.61
CA SER A 104 19.96 12.65 5.52
C SER A 104 21.37 12.97 4.99
N GLU A 105 21.90 12.15 4.07
CA GLU A 105 23.25 12.29 3.50
C GLU A 105 23.25 13.09 2.19
N LEU A 106 22.08 13.45 1.66
CA LEU A 106 21.97 14.18 0.39
C LEU A 106 22.62 15.56 0.45
N GLY A 107 22.63 16.22 1.60
CA GLY A 107 23.29 17.52 1.78
C GLY A 107 24.80 17.48 1.56
N GLU A 108 25.42 16.31 1.71
CA GLU A 108 26.86 16.11 1.51
C GLU A 108 27.19 15.64 0.08
N ILE A 109 26.23 15.05 -0.62
CA ILE A 109 26.43 14.37 -1.92
C ILE A 109 25.85 15.18 -3.09
N ALA A 110 24.83 15.99 -2.87
CA ALA A 110 24.13 16.71 -3.93
C ALA A 110 24.77 18.07 -4.23
N THR A 111 25.12 18.30 -5.51
CA THR A 111 25.51 19.62 -6.03
C THR A 111 24.37 20.65 -5.99
N SER A 112 23.11 20.20 -5.95
CA SER A 112 21.95 21.06 -5.69
C SER A 112 20.81 20.30 -5.01
N PRO A 113 20.23 20.81 -3.90
CA PRO A 113 19.03 20.23 -3.28
C PRO A 113 17.80 20.18 -4.22
N LYS A 114 17.82 20.95 -5.32
CA LYS A 114 16.74 20.97 -6.31
C LYS A 114 16.65 19.68 -7.14
N ASP A 115 17.74 18.91 -7.21
CA ASP A 115 17.78 17.65 -7.97
C ASP A 115 16.95 16.53 -7.30
N PHE A 116 16.55 16.75 -6.04
CA PHE A 116 15.75 15.84 -5.20
C PHE A 116 14.34 16.35 -4.93
N GLN A 117 13.85 17.31 -5.73
CA GLN A 117 12.49 17.82 -5.58
C GLN A 117 11.45 16.70 -5.73
N ALA A 118 10.57 16.62 -4.73
CA ALA A 118 9.37 15.80 -4.76
C ALA A 118 8.51 16.14 -5.98
N ILE A 119 8.07 15.12 -6.70
CA ILE A 119 7.05 15.28 -7.74
C ILE A 119 5.74 14.75 -7.15
N GLY A 120 4.87 15.65 -6.70
CA GLY A 120 3.56 15.32 -6.16
C GLY A 120 3.37 15.75 -4.71
N ASP A 121 2.10 15.96 -4.35
CA ASP A 121 1.67 16.30 -3.00
C ASP A 121 1.44 15.01 -2.19
N THR A 122 1.77 15.07 -0.88
CA THR A 122 1.37 14.03 0.06
C THR A 122 -0.15 13.90 0.07
N PRO A 123 -0.73 12.68 0.14
CA PRO A 123 -2.17 12.50 0.25
C PRO A 123 -2.78 13.37 1.35
N VAL A 124 -3.82 14.14 1.00
CA VAL A 124 -4.52 15.05 1.92
C VAL A 124 -5.88 14.45 2.25
N PHE A 125 -5.94 13.80 3.40
CA PHE A 125 -7.19 13.25 3.87
C PHE A 125 -8.15 14.35 4.33
N LYS A 126 -9.39 14.27 3.85
CA LYS A 126 -10.55 14.97 4.37
C LYS A 126 -11.10 14.21 5.57
N ASP A 127 -11.57 14.94 6.59
CA ASP A 127 -12.27 14.37 7.75
C ASP A 127 -13.53 13.59 7.33
N VAL A 128 -14.21 14.05 6.27
CA VAL A 128 -15.39 13.40 5.71
C VAL A 128 -15.34 13.46 4.17
N SER A 129 -15.49 12.32 3.51
CA SER A 129 -15.61 12.25 2.05
C SER A 129 -16.94 12.84 1.57
N THR A 130 -16.88 13.64 0.50
CA THR A 130 -18.06 14.19 -0.18
C THR A 130 -18.40 13.45 -1.47
N HIS A 131 -17.74 12.33 -1.75
CA HIS A 131 -17.94 11.55 -2.98
C HIS A 131 -19.43 11.16 -3.13
N PRO A 132 -20.04 11.23 -4.33
CA PRO A 132 -21.48 11.02 -4.49
C PRO A 132 -21.95 9.60 -4.11
N VAL A 133 -21.11 8.59 -4.32
CA VAL A 133 -21.42 7.18 -4.03
C VAL A 133 -21.13 6.84 -2.57
N LYS A 134 -22.16 6.41 -1.81
CA LYS A 134 -22.04 6.04 -0.38
C LYS A 134 -20.98 4.97 -0.13
N MET A 135 -20.94 3.93 -0.96
CA MET A 135 -19.95 2.83 -0.82
C MET A 135 -18.51 3.35 -0.89
N VAL A 136 -18.24 4.26 -1.82
CA VAL A 136 -16.92 4.90 -1.94
C VAL A 136 -16.59 5.69 -0.67
N ARG A 137 -17.52 6.49 -0.14
CA ARG A 137 -17.29 7.24 1.11
C ARG A 137 -16.91 6.32 2.27
N CYS A 138 -17.63 5.21 2.45
CA CYS A 138 -17.35 4.24 3.51
C CYS A 138 -15.97 3.60 3.37
N VAL A 139 -15.59 3.18 2.15
CA VAL A 139 -14.27 2.57 1.93
C VAL A 139 -13.15 3.60 2.06
N TYR A 140 -13.33 4.80 1.53
CA TYR A 140 -12.40 5.91 1.75
C TYR A 140 -12.16 6.14 3.24
N GLU A 141 -13.22 6.25 4.04
CA GLU A 141 -13.12 6.53 5.47
C GLU A 141 -12.31 5.45 6.20
N ALA A 142 -12.55 4.17 5.89
CA ALA A 142 -11.79 3.07 6.47
C ALA A 142 -10.31 3.12 6.07
N LEU A 143 -10.00 3.29 4.78
CA LEU A 143 -8.62 3.34 4.30
C LEU A 143 -7.86 4.56 4.80
N ALA A 144 -8.50 5.74 4.77
CA ALA A 144 -7.95 6.99 5.29
C ALA A 144 -7.65 6.87 6.77
N THR A 145 -8.58 6.31 7.56
CA THR A 145 -8.37 6.10 9.00
C THR A 145 -7.18 5.17 9.26
N VAL A 146 -7.08 4.05 8.57
CA VAL A 146 -5.93 3.12 8.68
C VAL A 146 -4.62 3.83 8.40
N ALA A 147 -4.56 4.60 7.31
CA ALA A 147 -3.36 5.30 6.90
C ALA A 147 -2.98 6.45 7.83
N GLN A 148 -3.95 7.22 8.33
CA GLN A 148 -3.73 8.34 9.25
C GLN A 148 -3.32 7.86 10.65
N GLN A 149 -4.07 6.93 11.21
CA GLN A 149 -3.88 6.45 12.58
C GLN A 149 -2.83 5.35 12.70
N HIS A 150 -2.32 4.84 11.57
CA HIS A 150 -1.40 3.70 11.51
C HIS A 150 -1.94 2.50 12.29
N ILE A 151 -3.21 2.15 12.02
CA ILE A 151 -3.86 0.97 12.60
C ILE A 151 -2.97 -0.23 12.33
N LYS A 152 -2.50 -0.89 13.39
CA LYS A 152 -1.46 -1.91 13.29
C LYS A 152 -1.92 -3.09 12.44
N ILE A 153 -1.29 -3.30 11.29
CA ILE A 153 -1.48 -4.49 10.44
C ILE A 153 -0.20 -5.33 10.46
N GLN A 154 -0.33 -6.64 10.71
CA GLN A 154 0.83 -7.52 10.82
C GLN A 154 1.68 -7.51 9.55
N GLY A 155 2.98 -7.24 9.71
CA GLY A 155 3.92 -7.23 8.60
C GLY A 155 3.93 -5.95 7.77
N TRP A 156 3.05 -4.98 8.05
CA TRP A 156 3.07 -3.70 7.35
C TRP A 156 4.16 -2.76 7.86
N ASP A 157 4.77 -2.02 6.95
CA ASP A 157 5.69 -0.93 7.21
C ASP A 157 5.11 0.44 6.77
N GLN A 158 5.90 1.50 6.89
CA GLN A 158 5.46 2.86 6.55
C GLN A 158 5.10 3.05 5.07
N ASN A 159 5.69 2.27 4.17
CA ASN A 159 5.38 2.29 2.74
C ASN A 159 3.98 1.74 2.48
N ASP A 160 3.56 0.74 3.27
CA ASP A 160 2.24 0.12 3.14
C ASP A 160 1.12 1.08 3.53
N TYR A 161 1.29 1.82 4.64
CA TYR A 161 0.35 2.87 5.04
C TYR A 161 0.32 4.05 4.05
N GLU A 162 1.44 4.35 3.39
CA GLU A 162 1.48 5.36 2.33
C GLU A 162 0.77 4.89 1.07
N TYR A 163 0.92 3.62 0.70
CA TYR A 163 0.18 3.06 -0.42
C TYR A 163 -1.33 3.08 -0.16
N VAL A 164 -1.77 2.72 1.03
CA VAL A 164 -3.20 2.81 1.41
C VAL A 164 -3.72 4.25 1.41
N ALA A 165 -2.88 5.21 1.80
CA ALA A 165 -3.20 6.64 1.68
C ALA A 165 -3.47 7.04 0.22
N VAL A 166 -2.62 6.58 -0.69
CA VAL A 166 -2.77 6.80 -2.15
C VAL A 166 -4.06 6.16 -2.65
N LEU A 167 -4.34 4.90 -2.30
CA LEU A 167 -5.58 4.22 -2.71
C LEU A 167 -6.83 4.94 -2.20
N ALA A 168 -6.84 5.42 -0.95
CA ALA A 168 -7.94 6.20 -0.40
C ALA A 168 -8.18 7.49 -1.20
N GLN A 169 -7.14 8.28 -1.43
CA GLN A 169 -7.25 9.55 -2.17
C GLN A 169 -7.76 9.33 -3.59
N LEU A 170 -7.22 8.35 -4.31
CA LEU A 170 -7.64 8.06 -5.68
C LEU A 170 -9.10 7.59 -5.76
N LEU A 171 -9.54 6.83 -4.76
CA LEU A 171 -10.92 6.39 -4.65
C LEU A 171 -11.87 7.57 -4.43
N ASP A 172 -11.51 8.51 -3.55
CA ASP A 172 -12.31 9.73 -3.29
C ASP A 172 -12.32 10.71 -4.46
N ASP A 173 -11.23 10.76 -5.23
CA ASP A 173 -11.09 11.60 -6.43
C ASP A 173 -11.72 10.97 -7.70
N ASP A 174 -12.36 9.80 -7.60
CA ASP A 174 -12.89 9.02 -8.75
C ASP A 174 -11.82 8.66 -9.81
N LYS A 175 -10.56 8.56 -9.37
CA LYS A 175 -9.41 8.12 -10.20
C LYS A 175 -9.15 6.62 -10.09
N LEU A 176 -9.73 5.96 -9.10
CA LEU A 176 -9.69 4.52 -8.87
C LEU A 176 -11.11 4.00 -8.65
N GLN A 177 -11.53 3.02 -9.43
CA GLN A 177 -12.85 2.42 -9.25
C GLN A 177 -12.88 1.48 -8.05
N LEU A 178 -13.96 1.53 -7.26
CA LEU A 178 -14.14 0.65 -6.10
C LEU A 178 -14.04 -0.85 -6.45
N SER A 179 -14.50 -1.27 -7.63
CA SER A 179 -14.40 -2.66 -8.11
C SER A 179 -12.97 -3.16 -8.27
N THR A 180 -12.00 -2.26 -8.41
CA THR A 180 -10.57 -2.62 -8.42
C THR A 180 -10.09 -3.04 -7.03
N LEU A 181 -10.69 -2.50 -5.96
CA LEU A 181 -10.33 -2.79 -4.57
C LEU A 181 -11.08 -3.98 -3.96
N VAL A 182 -12.22 -4.34 -4.53
CA VAL A 182 -13.07 -5.42 -4.01
C VAL A 182 -12.73 -6.75 -4.67
N TRP A 183 -12.57 -7.79 -3.86
CA TRP A 183 -12.32 -9.14 -4.36
C TRP A 183 -13.50 -9.68 -5.19
N ASN A 184 -13.19 -10.19 -6.37
CA ASN A 184 -14.16 -10.84 -7.26
C ASN A 184 -13.60 -12.17 -7.80
N PRO A 185 -14.16 -13.33 -7.42
CA PRO A 185 -13.63 -14.64 -7.82
C PRO A 185 -13.71 -14.89 -9.33
N ALA A 186 -14.54 -14.15 -10.05
CA ALA A 186 -14.68 -14.27 -11.50
C ALA A 186 -13.50 -13.66 -12.28
N ASP A 187 -12.62 -12.90 -11.63
CA ASP A 187 -11.53 -12.23 -12.34
C ASP A 187 -10.33 -13.17 -12.57
N THR A 188 -9.59 -12.91 -13.63
CA THR A 188 -8.34 -13.61 -13.96
C THR A 188 -7.36 -13.59 -12.79
N GLY A 189 -6.63 -14.70 -12.59
CA GLY A 189 -5.74 -14.84 -11.42
C GLY A 189 -6.48 -15.10 -10.11
N GLY A 190 -7.74 -15.56 -10.15
CA GLY A 190 -8.51 -15.93 -8.96
C GLY A 190 -9.03 -14.74 -8.17
N GLY A 191 -9.25 -13.60 -8.82
CA GLY A 191 -9.72 -12.38 -8.14
C GLY A 191 -8.66 -11.57 -7.41
N TRP A 192 -7.38 -11.90 -7.58
CA TRP A 192 -6.28 -11.26 -6.86
C TRP A 192 -5.70 -10.04 -7.57
N SER A 193 -5.43 -8.98 -6.79
CA SER A 193 -4.51 -7.90 -7.14
C SER A 193 -3.87 -7.35 -5.85
N ARG A 194 -2.78 -6.59 -5.97
CA ARG A 194 -2.13 -5.95 -4.82
C ARG A 194 -3.08 -4.99 -4.13
N GLU A 195 -3.73 -4.12 -4.89
CA GLU A 195 -4.70 -3.13 -4.40
C GLU A 195 -5.79 -3.79 -3.55
N ARG A 196 -6.32 -4.92 -4.02
CA ARG A 196 -7.33 -5.70 -3.29
C ARG A 196 -6.81 -6.23 -1.98
N ALA A 197 -5.60 -6.81 -1.99
CA ALA A 197 -4.98 -7.33 -0.79
C ALA A 197 -4.77 -6.24 0.26
N PHE A 198 -4.27 -5.08 -0.17
CA PHE A 198 -4.04 -3.95 0.71
C PHE A 198 -5.34 -3.35 1.24
N ALA A 199 -6.32 -3.09 0.37
CA ALA A 199 -7.60 -2.55 0.77
C ALA A 199 -8.36 -3.51 1.70
N ALA A 200 -8.40 -4.80 1.37
CA ALA A 200 -9.09 -5.79 2.20
C ALA A 200 -8.45 -5.94 3.58
N ARG A 201 -7.11 -6.00 3.67
CA ARG A 201 -6.41 -6.08 4.97
C ARG A 201 -6.60 -4.80 5.80
N ALA A 202 -6.50 -3.62 5.17
CA ALA A 202 -6.79 -2.35 5.83
C ALA A 202 -8.22 -2.32 6.40
N VAL A 203 -9.21 -2.64 5.58
CA VAL A 203 -10.61 -2.59 5.99
C VAL A 203 -10.92 -3.64 7.06
N ALA A 204 -10.30 -4.82 7.00
CA ALA A 204 -10.44 -5.85 8.03
C ALA A 204 -9.94 -5.36 9.41
N GLU A 205 -8.76 -4.75 9.46
CA GLU A 205 -8.19 -4.24 10.71
C GLU A 205 -8.93 -3.00 11.23
N TYR A 206 -9.39 -2.12 10.33
CA TYR A 206 -10.30 -1.03 10.67
C TYR A 206 -11.57 -1.54 11.34
N ILE A 207 -12.23 -2.55 10.74
CA ILE A 207 -13.42 -3.18 11.31
C ILE A 207 -13.14 -3.71 12.72
N ALA A 208 -12.02 -4.42 12.91
CA ALA A 208 -11.67 -5.00 14.20
C ALA A 208 -11.45 -3.91 15.27
N GLN A 209 -10.75 -2.83 14.92
CA GLN A 209 -10.52 -1.71 15.83
C GLN A 209 -11.82 -0.97 16.18
N GLU A 210 -12.67 -0.69 15.20
CA GLU A 210 -13.92 0.03 15.43
C GLU A 210 -14.89 -0.76 16.31
N LEU A 211 -15.00 -2.08 16.10
CA LEU A 211 -15.78 -2.96 16.97
C LEU A 211 -15.23 -2.95 18.41
N ALA A 212 -13.91 -3.03 18.57
CA ALA A 212 -13.28 -2.97 19.89
C ALA A 212 -13.51 -1.61 20.58
N ARG A 213 -13.44 -0.51 19.81
CA ARG A 213 -13.68 0.86 20.31
C ARG A 213 -15.13 1.06 20.72
N ALA A 214 -16.08 0.62 19.90
CA ALA A 214 -17.51 0.71 20.18
C ALA A 214 -17.87 -0.06 21.45
N LYS A 215 -17.42 -1.31 21.57
CA LYS A 215 -17.61 -2.11 22.79
C LYS A 215 -16.99 -1.47 24.03
N ALA A 216 -15.82 -0.86 23.89
CA ALA A 216 -15.14 -0.17 24.99
C ALA A 216 -15.84 1.13 25.42
N SER A 217 -16.69 1.72 24.57
CA SER A 217 -17.44 2.94 24.90
C SER A 217 -18.54 2.69 25.94
N GLY A 218 -19.13 1.49 25.94
CA GLY A 218 -20.30 1.15 26.77
C GLY A 218 -21.57 1.90 26.38
N ASP A 219 -21.61 2.49 25.18
CA ASP A 219 -22.76 3.21 24.62
C ASP A 219 -23.43 2.33 23.55
N ASP A 220 -24.64 1.85 23.86
CA ASP A 220 -25.42 0.95 22.99
C ASP A 220 -25.78 1.61 21.64
N ASP A 221 -26.03 2.93 21.63
CA ASP A 221 -26.37 3.65 20.40
C ASP A 221 -25.13 3.75 19.50
N GLN A 222 -23.97 4.06 20.10
CA GLN A 222 -22.69 4.06 19.39
C GLN A 222 -22.33 2.68 18.85
N GLU A 223 -22.59 1.62 19.63
CA GLU A 223 -22.36 0.24 19.20
C GLU A 223 -23.24 -0.13 18.00
N ALA A 224 -24.52 0.24 18.03
CA ALA A 224 -25.43 0.01 16.91
C ALA A 224 -25.01 0.75 15.64
N ASP A 225 -24.57 2.01 15.75
CA ASP A 225 -24.09 2.81 14.61
C ASP A 225 -22.83 2.20 13.98
N VAL A 226 -21.86 1.80 14.80
CA VAL A 226 -20.62 1.16 14.32
C VAL A 226 -20.93 -0.20 13.69
N LEU A 227 -21.81 -1.00 14.28
CA LEU A 227 -22.21 -2.30 13.71
C LEU A 227 -22.84 -2.13 12.32
N ASN A 228 -23.72 -1.14 12.15
CA ASN A 228 -24.32 -0.84 10.83
C ASN A 228 -23.27 -0.46 9.78
N PHE A 229 -22.27 0.34 10.17
CA PHE A 229 -21.18 0.73 9.28
C PHE A 229 -20.27 -0.46 8.93
N VAL A 230 -19.89 -1.25 9.93
CA VAL A 230 -19.04 -2.44 9.79
C VAL A 230 -19.70 -3.49 8.90
N GLU A 231 -20.99 -3.77 9.08
CA GLU A 231 -21.70 -4.72 8.23
C GLU A 231 -21.77 -4.24 6.78
N TYR A 232 -21.86 -2.93 6.55
CA TYR A 232 -21.78 -2.37 5.21
C TYR A 232 -20.43 -2.64 4.54
N LEU A 233 -19.31 -2.45 5.26
CA LEU A 233 -17.97 -2.77 4.76
C LEU A 233 -17.78 -4.27 4.52
N ARG A 234 -18.29 -5.13 5.41
CA ARG A 234 -18.25 -6.59 5.24
C ARG A 234 -18.96 -7.04 3.96
N VAL A 235 -20.10 -6.43 3.63
CA VAL A 235 -20.83 -6.69 2.39
C VAL A 235 -20.03 -6.21 1.18
N ILE A 236 -19.48 -4.99 1.21
CA ILE A 236 -18.68 -4.44 0.10
C ILE A 236 -17.49 -5.35 -0.22
N PHE A 237 -16.70 -5.74 0.80
CA PHE A 237 -15.51 -6.57 0.62
C PHE A 237 -15.81 -8.07 0.56
N ARG A 238 -17.08 -8.47 0.66
CA ARG A 238 -17.53 -9.88 0.64
C ARG A 238 -16.83 -10.74 1.68
N PHE A 239 -16.59 -10.21 2.88
CA PHE A 239 -15.89 -10.94 3.95
C PHE A 239 -16.67 -12.12 4.52
N SER A 240 -17.97 -12.24 4.21
CA SER A 240 -18.79 -13.40 4.57
C SER A 240 -18.61 -14.59 3.61
N VAL A 241 -18.03 -14.38 2.42
CA VAL A 241 -17.82 -15.43 1.42
C VAL A 241 -16.63 -16.30 1.84
N GLN A 242 -16.85 -17.61 1.93
CA GLN A 242 -15.86 -18.55 2.49
C GLN A 242 -14.58 -18.63 1.63
N GLU A 243 -14.73 -18.45 0.33
CA GLU A 243 -13.65 -18.46 -0.65
C GLU A 243 -12.85 -17.16 -0.67
N ASN A 244 -13.31 -16.12 0.04
CA ASN A 244 -12.60 -14.86 0.11
C ASN A 244 -11.31 -15.03 0.92
N PRO A 245 -10.13 -14.88 0.29
CA PRO A 245 -8.85 -15.15 0.95
C PRO A 245 -8.46 -14.07 1.97
N TYR A 246 -9.18 -12.95 2.00
CA TYR A 246 -8.97 -11.83 2.93
C TYR A 246 -10.05 -11.73 3.99
N ARG A 247 -10.93 -12.73 4.05
CA ARG A 247 -11.89 -12.84 5.14
C ARG A 247 -11.13 -12.74 6.47
N PRO A 248 -11.49 -11.81 7.38
CA PRO A 248 -10.94 -11.80 8.72
C PRO A 248 -11.21 -13.17 9.35
N SER A 249 -10.20 -13.77 9.99
CA SER A 249 -10.40 -14.95 10.83
C SER A 249 -11.58 -14.62 11.74
N SER A 250 -12.70 -15.32 11.58
CA SER A 250 -13.80 -15.17 12.53
C SER A 250 -13.16 -15.35 13.90
N GLU A 251 -13.32 -14.36 14.79
CA GLU A 251 -13.02 -14.56 16.20
C GLU A 251 -13.52 -15.96 16.53
N SER A 252 -12.59 -16.80 16.99
CA SER A 252 -12.89 -18.10 17.52
C SER A 252 -13.86 -17.89 18.67
N GLY A 253 -15.15 -17.86 18.34
CA GLY A 253 -16.24 -18.09 19.26
C GLY A 253 -16.09 -19.53 19.71
N THR A 254 -15.25 -19.73 20.71
CA THR A 254 -15.34 -20.90 21.56
C THR A 254 -16.64 -20.76 22.34
N ALA A 255 -17.59 -21.61 21.94
CA ALA A 255 -18.67 -22.26 22.68
C ALA A 255 -19.01 -21.72 24.08
#